data_AF-A0A950SJF9-F1
#
_entry.id   AF-A0A950SJF9-F1
#
_cell.length_a   1.000
_cell.length_b   1.000
_cell.length_c   1.000
_cell.angle_alpha   90.00
_cell.angle_beta   90.00
_cell.angle_gamma   90.00
#
_symmetry.space_group_name_H-M   'P 1'
#
loop_
_entity.id
_entity.type
_entity.pdbx_description
1 polymer ?
#
loop_
_entity_poly.entity_id
_entity_poly.type
_entity_poly.pdbx_seq_one_letter_code
_entity_poly.pdbx_strand_id
1 'polypeptide(L)'
;MDEATRNDIRHIFLSPRPSFALMTAALLIGVSLKELKKEIEDGAIVAVSTRMGQRISKEEMMAVAMRLWDLATIEEALGDEAAFVLPEAIRLVELHARIPRYQREMLRWFAKRDETTIDAVLSRELEDVACAHSEELASAVPGFASALAWPG
;
A
#
# COMPACT_ATOMS: atom_id res chain seq x y z
N MET A 1 -1.84 -15.99 4.77
CA MET A 1 -2.92 -15.11 4.28
C MET A 1 -4.17 -15.93 3.97
N ASP A 2 -5.37 -15.38 4.17
CA ASP A 2 -6.64 -16.00 3.75
C ASP A 2 -6.83 -15.90 2.22
N GLU A 3 -7.48 -16.90 1.62
CA GLU A 3 -7.71 -16.97 0.17
C GLU A 3 -8.63 -15.86 -0.33
N ALA A 4 -9.60 -15.38 0.46
CA ALA A 4 -10.44 -14.25 0.07
C ALA A 4 -9.61 -12.96 -0.01
N THR A 5 -8.82 -12.68 1.03
CA THR A 5 -7.88 -11.54 1.06
C THR A 5 -6.93 -11.55 -0.14
N ARG A 6 -6.37 -12.73 -0.48
CA ARG A 6 -5.51 -12.90 -1.65
C ARG A 6 -6.24 -12.51 -2.95
N ASN A 7 -7.45 -13.01 -3.13
CA ASN A 7 -8.26 -12.74 -4.32
C ASN A 7 -8.67 -11.27 -4.43
N ASP A 8 -8.94 -10.61 -3.31
CA ASP A 8 -9.28 -9.19 -3.27
C ASP A 8 -8.10 -8.31 -3.70
N ILE A 9 -6.91 -8.55 -3.12
CA ILE A 9 -5.67 -7.85 -3.53
C ILE A 9 -5.43 -8.07 -5.04
N ARG A 10 -5.46 -9.32 -5.49
CA ARG A 10 -5.26 -9.64 -6.91
C ARG A 10 -6.28 -8.94 -7.80
N HIS A 11 -7.55 -8.84 -7.39
CA HIS A 11 -8.58 -8.15 -8.15
C HIS A 11 -8.30 -6.65 -8.25
N ILE A 12 -7.86 -5.99 -7.17
CA ILE A 12 -7.51 -4.56 -7.22
C ILE A 12 -6.35 -4.31 -8.19
N PHE A 13 -5.27 -5.07 -8.05
CA PHE A 13 -4.00 -4.80 -8.72
C PHE A 13 -3.94 -5.34 -10.15
N LEU A 14 -4.52 -6.51 -10.43
CA LEU A 14 -4.47 -7.16 -11.75
C LEU A 14 -5.69 -6.84 -12.63
N SER A 15 -6.72 -6.17 -12.10
CA SER A 15 -7.87 -5.78 -12.92
C SER A 15 -7.44 -4.88 -14.09
N PRO A 16 -7.91 -5.16 -15.33
CA PRO A 16 -7.69 -4.29 -16.48
C PRO A 16 -8.63 -3.07 -16.46
N ARG A 17 -9.59 -3.01 -15.53
CA ARG A 17 -10.56 -1.91 -15.46
C ARG A 17 -9.90 -0.68 -14.83
N PRO A 18 -10.08 0.52 -15.42
CA PRO A 18 -9.50 1.76 -14.88
C PRO A 18 -10.24 2.28 -13.63
N SER A 19 -11.39 1.71 -13.28
CA SER A 19 -12.16 2.13 -12.11
C SER A 19 -13.16 1.08 -11.62
N PHE A 20 -13.50 1.15 -10.35
CA PHE A 20 -14.39 0.25 -9.64
C PHE A 20 -15.70 0.95 -9.27
N ALA A 21 -16.81 0.21 -9.37
CA ALA A 21 -18.08 0.69 -8.85
C ALA A 21 -18.03 0.66 -7.32
N LEU A 22 -18.71 1.59 -6.64
CA LEU A 22 -18.63 1.71 -5.17
C LEU A 22 -18.98 0.42 -4.43
N MET A 23 -19.98 -0.33 -4.89
CA MET A 23 -20.34 -1.61 -4.27
C MET A 23 -19.20 -2.64 -4.37
N THR A 24 -18.55 -2.73 -5.54
CA THR A 24 -17.41 -3.62 -5.74
C THR A 24 -16.21 -3.17 -4.93
N ALA A 25 -15.93 -1.87 -4.90
CA ALA A 25 -14.85 -1.31 -4.10
C ALA A 25 -15.03 -1.62 -2.60
N ALA A 26 -16.24 -1.39 -2.06
CA ALA A 26 -16.56 -1.67 -0.66
C ALA A 26 -16.32 -3.15 -0.30
N LEU A 27 -16.77 -4.06 -1.17
CA LEU A 27 -16.54 -5.49 -1.00
C LEU A 27 -15.04 -5.84 -0.97
N LEU A 28 -14.27 -5.31 -1.92
CA LEU A 28 -12.84 -5.61 -2.05
C LEU A 28 -11.99 -5.12 -0.89
N ILE A 29 -12.40 -4.06 -0.21
CA ILE A 29 -11.67 -3.51 0.94
C ILE A 29 -12.29 -3.93 2.29
N GLY A 30 -13.32 -4.78 2.26
CA GLY A 30 -13.94 -5.35 3.46
C GLY A 30 -14.80 -4.38 4.28
N VAL A 31 -15.33 -3.31 3.68
CA VAL A 31 -16.19 -2.32 4.37
C VAL A 31 -17.61 -2.30 3.79
N SER A 32 -18.57 -1.76 4.54
CA SER A 32 -19.91 -1.53 4.02
C SER A 32 -19.94 -0.38 3.00
N LEU A 33 -20.90 -0.39 2.07
CA LEU A 33 -21.10 0.72 1.14
C LEU A 33 -21.36 2.06 1.86
N LYS A 34 -21.96 2.02 3.05
CA LYS A 34 -22.22 3.21 3.86
C LYS A 34 -20.92 3.80 4.41
N GLU A 35 -20.04 2.96 4.93
CA GLU A 35 -18.71 3.38 5.40
C GLU A 35 -17.88 3.92 4.25
N LEU A 36 -17.85 3.23 3.10
CA LEU A 36 -17.13 3.72 1.93
C LEU A 36 -17.61 5.11 1.48
N LYS A 37 -18.94 5.33 1.46
CA LYS A 37 -19.49 6.65 1.12
C LYS A 37 -19.07 7.72 2.12
N LYS A 38 -19.01 7.39 3.40
CA LYS A 38 -18.53 8.30 4.44
C LYS A 38 -17.05 8.66 4.23
N GLU A 39 -16.19 7.68 3.95
CA GLU A 39 -14.78 7.94 3.64
C GLU A 39 -14.61 8.84 2.41
N ILE A 40 -15.50 8.72 1.42
CA ILE A 40 -15.53 9.61 0.25
C ILE A 40 -16.00 11.02 0.63
N GLU A 41 -17.05 11.13 1.46
CA GLU A 41 -17.55 12.42 1.95
C GLU A 41 -16.53 13.16 2.82
N ASP A 42 -15.78 12.42 3.63
CA ASP A 42 -14.70 12.91 4.49
C ASP A 42 -13.40 13.22 3.69
N GLY A 43 -13.36 12.88 2.40
CA GLY A 43 -12.22 13.11 1.50
C GLY A 43 -11.05 12.15 1.69
N ALA A 44 -11.21 11.11 2.52
CA ALA A 44 -10.21 10.07 2.75
C ALA A 44 -10.06 9.09 1.58
N ILE A 45 -11.10 9.00 0.73
CA ILE A 45 -11.10 8.24 -0.53
C ILE A 45 -11.60 9.13 -1.66
N VAL A 46 -10.83 9.25 -2.74
CA VAL A 46 -11.21 10.08 -3.88
C VAL A 46 -12.07 9.30 -4.89
N ALA A 47 -13.29 9.76 -5.12
CA ALA A 47 -14.18 9.18 -6.13
C ALA A 47 -14.46 10.16 -7.27
N VAL A 48 -14.52 9.62 -8.50
CA VAL A 48 -14.83 10.37 -9.72
C VAL A 48 -16.27 10.12 -10.16
N SER A 49 -16.95 11.20 -10.57
CA SER A 49 -18.26 11.11 -11.20
C SER A 49 -18.11 10.80 -12.68
N THR A 50 -18.66 9.68 -13.13
CA THR A 50 -18.68 9.27 -14.54
C THR A 50 -20.11 9.23 -15.07
N ARG A 51 -20.28 9.08 -16.39
CA ARG A 51 -21.62 8.86 -17.00
C ARG A 51 -22.33 7.61 -16.46
N MET A 52 -21.59 6.68 -15.85
CA MET A 52 -22.12 5.45 -15.24
C MET A 52 -22.27 5.56 -13.71
N GLY A 53 -22.23 6.78 -13.17
CA GLY A 53 -22.26 7.05 -11.73
C GLY A 53 -20.88 7.25 -11.12
N GLN A 54 -20.86 7.31 -9.79
CA GLN A 54 -19.66 7.54 -8.99
C GLN A 54 -18.80 6.26 -8.94
N ARG A 55 -17.49 6.40 -9.13
CA ARG A 55 -16.52 5.31 -9.22
C ARG A 55 -15.21 5.71 -8.53
N ILE A 56 -14.45 4.72 -8.09
CA ILE A 56 -13.10 4.92 -7.54
C ILE A 56 -12.10 4.48 -8.61
N SER A 57 -11.07 5.29 -8.86
CA SER A 57 -10.03 4.93 -9.84
C SER A 57 -9.24 3.70 -9.38
N LYS A 58 -8.53 3.06 -10.31
CA LYS A 58 -7.68 1.93 -9.95
C LYS A 58 -6.55 2.37 -9.02
N GLU A 59 -5.97 3.53 -9.30
CA GLU A 59 -4.88 4.13 -8.53
C GLU A 59 -5.34 4.40 -7.09
N GLU A 60 -6.52 5.00 -6.91
CA GLU A 60 -7.07 5.24 -5.57
C GLU A 60 -7.38 3.92 -4.84
N MET A 61 -7.91 2.91 -5.53
CA MET A 61 -8.09 1.59 -4.92
C MET A 61 -6.78 0.95 -4.48
N MET A 62 -5.71 1.11 -5.25
CA MET A 62 -4.37 0.65 -4.87
C MET A 62 -3.83 1.43 -3.67
N ALA A 63 -4.04 2.75 -3.61
CA ALA A 63 -3.65 3.57 -2.47
C ALA A 63 -4.40 3.18 -1.19
N VAL A 64 -5.70 2.88 -1.29
CA VAL A 64 -6.49 2.32 -0.18
C VAL A 64 -5.93 0.95 0.23
N ALA A 65 -5.65 0.06 -0.73
CA ALA A 65 -5.12 -1.27 -0.45
C ALA A 65 -3.79 -1.22 0.30
N MET A 66 -2.87 -0.33 -0.08
CA MET A 66 -1.58 -0.15 0.60
C MET A 66 -1.70 0.43 2.02
N ARG A 67 -2.80 1.14 2.33
CA ARG A 67 -3.10 1.57 3.70
C ARG A 67 -3.63 0.41 4.56
N LEU A 68 -4.28 -0.57 3.95
CA LEU A 68 -4.91 -1.70 4.63
C LEU A 68 -3.97 -2.89 4.81
N TRP A 69 -3.14 -3.16 3.82
CA TRP A 69 -2.21 -4.27 3.80
C TRP A 69 -0.79 -3.77 3.63
N ASP A 70 0.14 -4.35 4.39
CA ASP A 70 1.55 -4.09 4.18
C ASP A 70 2.00 -4.57 2.78
N LEU A 71 3.06 -3.97 2.28
CA LEU A 71 3.57 -4.27 0.94
C LEU A 71 4.00 -5.74 0.81
N ALA A 72 4.45 -6.38 1.89
CA ALA A 72 4.83 -7.79 1.90
C ALA A 72 3.63 -8.70 1.60
N THR A 73 2.49 -8.43 2.23
CA THR A 73 1.22 -9.12 1.97
C THR A 73 0.76 -8.91 0.53
N ILE A 74 0.92 -7.69 0.01
CA ILE A 74 0.56 -7.35 -1.38
C ILE A 74 1.45 -8.14 -2.36
N GLU A 75 2.77 -8.13 -2.19
CA GLU A 75 3.67 -8.89 -3.04
C GLU A 75 3.43 -10.40 -2.96
N GLU A 76 3.19 -10.95 -1.76
CA GLU A 76 2.85 -12.37 -1.58
C GLU A 76 1.56 -12.75 -2.33
N ALA A 77 0.56 -11.86 -2.32
CA ALA A 77 -0.69 -12.07 -3.03
C ALA A 77 -0.54 -12.03 -4.56
N LEU A 78 0.33 -11.13 -5.04
CA LEU A 78 0.62 -10.98 -6.46
C LEU A 78 1.56 -12.06 -7.00
N GLY A 79 2.47 -12.60 -6.18
CA GLY A 79 3.47 -13.57 -6.60
C GLY A 79 4.28 -13.05 -7.79
N ASP A 80 4.47 -13.89 -8.81
CA ASP A 80 5.23 -13.54 -10.02
C ASP A 80 4.65 -12.34 -10.79
N GLU A 81 3.35 -12.04 -10.61
CA GLU A 81 2.70 -10.92 -11.28
C GLU A 81 3.08 -9.56 -10.68
N ALA A 82 3.68 -9.53 -9.48
CA ALA A 82 4.13 -8.30 -8.83
C ALA A 82 5.08 -7.51 -9.73
N ALA A 83 5.95 -8.19 -10.47
CA ALA A 83 6.91 -7.57 -11.38
C ALA A 83 6.26 -6.78 -12.55
N PHE A 84 4.99 -7.03 -12.86
CA PHE A 84 4.27 -6.33 -13.93
C PHE A 84 3.37 -5.21 -13.42
N VAL A 85 3.06 -5.18 -12.12
CA VAL A 85 2.13 -4.22 -11.53
C VAL A 85 2.85 -3.20 -10.64
N LEU A 86 3.81 -3.66 -9.85
CA LEU A 86 4.57 -2.81 -8.94
C LEU A 86 5.80 -2.25 -9.66
N PRO A 87 6.00 -0.92 -9.66
CA PRO A 87 7.24 -0.34 -10.14
C PRO A 87 8.43 -0.91 -9.39
N GLU A 88 9.57 -1.04 -10.06
CA GLU A 88 10.78 -1.60 -9.45
C GLU A 88 11.18 -0.92 -8.14
N ALA A 89 11.04 0.40 -8.07
CA ALA A 89 11.37 1.19 -6.89
C ALA A 89 10.41 0.98 -5.70
N ILE A 90 9.23 0.41 -5.92
CA ILE A 90 8.28 0.05 -4.86
C ILE A 90 8.55 -1.35 -4.34
N ARG A 91 9.14 -2.24 -5.15
CA ARG A 91 9.26 -3.65 -4.78
C ARG A 91 10.16 -3.85 -3.57
N LEU A 92 9.82 -4.84 -2.74
CA LEU A 92 10.59 -5.19 -1.57
C LEU A 92 11.96 -5.76 -1.94
N VAL A 93 12.96 -5.38 -1.14
CA VAL A 93 14.32 -5.89 -1.23
C VAL A 93 14.85 -6.18 0.18
N GLU A 94 15.72 -7.18 0.30
CA GLU A 94 16.35 -7.51 1.58
C GLU A 94 17.47 -6.52 1.93
N LEU A 95 17.31 -5.81 3.05
CA LEU A 95 18.35 -4.94 3.60
C LEU A 95 19.13 -5.66 4.71
N HIS A 96 20.41 -5.94 4.46
CA HIS A 96 21.31 -6.51 5.46
C HIS A 96 22.18 -5.41 6.11
N ALA A 97 21.96 -5.15 7.40
CA ALA A 97 22.69 -4.12 8.15
C ALA A 97 23.29 -4.66 9.47
N ARG A 98 24.48 -4.17 9.83
CA ARG A 98 25.07 -4.38 11.17
C ARG A 98 24.58 -3.28 12.10
N ILE A 99 23.76 -3.64 13.08
CA ILE A 99 23.22 -2.69 14.06
C ILE A 99 23.66 -3.04 15.49
N PRO A 100 23.86 -2.04 16.37
CA PRO A 100 23.95 -2.24 17.80
C PRO A 100 22.86 -3.16 18.35
N ARG A 101 23.24 -4.03 19.30
CA ARG A 101 22.31 -5.00 19.90
C ARG A 101 21.06 -4.36 20.49
N TYR A 102 21.18 -3.17 21.08
CA TYR A 102 20.03 -2.47 21.68
C TYR A 102 18.98 -2.07 20.64
N GLN A 103 19.39 -1.70 19.42
CA GLN A 103 18.46 -1.37 18.33
C GLN A 103 17.68 -2.60 17.87
N ARG A 104 18.34 -3.76 17.79
CA ARG A 104 17.65 -5.03 17.50
C ARG A 104 16.60 -5.36 18.55
N GLU A 105 16.93 -5.22 19.83
CA GLU A 105 15.96 -5.49 20.90
C GLU A 105 14.83 -4.45 20.95
N MET A 106 15.13 -3.18 20.60
CA MET A 106 14.12 -2.13 20.44
C MET A 106 13.12 -2.48 19.33
N LEU A 107 13.60 -2.86 18.13
CA LEU A 107 12.74 -3.28 17.02
C LEU A 107 11.88 -4.51 17.39
N ARG A 108 12.46 -5.49 18.08
CA ARG A 108 11.72 -6.66 18.60
C ARG A 108 10.63 -6.28 19.58
N TRP A 109 10.91 -5.31 20.46
CA TRP A 109 9.94 -4.84 21.44
C TRP A 109 8.75 -4.15 20.76
N PHE A 110 9.00 -3.27 19.79
CA PHE A 110 7.94 -2.63 19.01
C PHE A 110 7.12 -3.65 18.20
N ALA A 111 7.79 -4.57 17.50
CA ALA A 111 7.14 -5.62 16.75
C ALA A 111 6.18 -6.45 17.64
N LYS A 112 6.63 -6.81 18.85
CA LYS A 112 5.78 -7.52 19.83
C LYS A 112 4.62 -6.66 20.34
N ARG A 113 4.88 -5.39 20.66
CA ARG A 113 3.85 -4.47 21.19
C ARG A 113 2.73 -4.25 20.18
N ASP A 114 3.09 -4.10 18.91
CA ASP A 114 2.17 -3.76 17.83
C ASP A 114 1.67 -5.01 17.07
N GLU A 115 1.92 -6.21 17.62
CA GLU A 115 1.54 -7.51 17.05
C GLU A 115 1.93 -7.67 15.56
N THR A 116 3.14 -7.22 15.22
CA THR A 116 3.66 -7.16 13.85
C THR A 116 5.09 -7.72 13.76
N THR A 117 5.73 -7.62 12.59
CA THR A 117 7.09 -8.09 12.35
C THR A 117 8.14 -6.99 12.55
N ILE A 118 9.40 -7.37 12.69
CA ILE A 118 10.51 -6.40 12.70
C ILE A 118 10.55 -5.62 11.38
N ASP A 119 10.30 -6.30 10.27
CA ASP A 119 10.35 -5.72 8.93
C ASP A 119 9.27 -4.66 8.74
N ALA A 120 8.06 -4.88 9.26
CA ALA A 120 6.97 -3.90 9.24
C ALA A 120 7.30 -2.67 10.10
N VAL A 121 7.92 -2.86 11.27
CA VAL A 121 8.40 -1.72 12.09
C VAL A 121 9.47 -0.94 11.34
N LEU A 122 10.50 -1.62 10.83
CA LEU A 122 11.61 -0.98 10.12
C LEU A 122 11.13 -0.26 8.85
N SER A 123 10.18 -0.83 8.11
CA SER A 123 9.62 -0.22 6.91
C SER A 123 8.95 1.12 7.22
N ARG A 124 8.15 1.21 8.31
CA ARG A 124 7.54 2.47 8.74
C ARG A 124 8.57 3.53 9.13
N GLU A 125 9.60 3.14 9.88
CA GLU A 125 10.67 4.07 10.27
C GLU A 125 11.46 4.57 9.04
N LEU A 126 11.66 3.72 8.03
CA LEU A 126 12.30 4.13 6.77
C LEU A 126 11.38 5.01 5.92
N GLU A 127 10.07 4.79 5.96
CA GLU A 127 9.08 5.66 5.33
C GLU A 127 9.07 7.06 5.97
N ASP A 128 9.14 7.15 7.31
CA ASP A 128 9.27 8.43 8.01
C ASP A 128 10.54 9.19 7.58
N VAL A 129 11.67 8.49 7.41
CA VAL A 129 12.90 9.08 6.86
C VAL A 129 12.71 9.55 5.42
N ALA A 130 12.06 8.73 4.58
CA ALA A 130 11.77 9.08 3.19
C ALA A 130 10.89 10.34 3.09
N CYS A 131 9.87 10.46 3.94
CA CYS A 131 9.01 11.63 4.01
C CYS A 131 9.75 12.87 4.52
N ALA A 132 10.56 12.75 5.58
CA ALA A 132 11.30 13.86 6.16
C ALA A 132 12.34 14.46 5.20
N HIS A 133 12.87 13.66 4.28
CA HIS A 133 13.92 14.05 3.33
C HIS A 133 13.45 14.00 1.87
N SER A 134 12.14 14.11 1.62
CA SER A 134 11.56 13.82 0.31
C SER A 134 12.12 14.66 -0.84
N GLU A 135 12.29 15.97 -0.65
CA GLU A 135 12.85 16.87 -1.67
C GLU A 135 14.31 16.53 -2.02
N GLU A 136 15.13 16.28 -1.01
CA GLU A 136 16.54 15.92 -1.18
C GLU A 136 16.66 14.58 -1.89
N LEU A 137 15.95 13.56 -1.41
CA LEU A 137 15.97 12.20 -1.97
C LEU A 137 15.39 12.16 -3.38
N ALA A 138 14.35 12.94 -3.69
CA ALA A 138 13.80 13.07 -5.04
C ALA A 138 14.82 13.62 -6.05
N SER A 139 15.74 14.48 -5.60
CA SER A 139 16.81 15.03 -6.45
C SER A 139 18.02 14.11 -6.59
N ALA A 140 18.29 13.27 -5.59
CA ALA A 140 19.53 12.51 -5.48
C ALA A 140 19.40 11.02 -5.82
N VAL A 141 18.22 10.42 -5.62
CA VAL A 141 17.97 8.98 -5.77
C VAL A 141 17.12 8.72 -7.03
N PRO A 142 17.68 8.06 -8.06
CA PRO A 142 16.92 7.73 -9.27
C PRO A 142 15.65 6.93 -8.95
N GLY A 143 14.52 7.35 -9.50
CA GLY A 143 13.23 6.67 -9.34
C GLY A 143 12.49 6.98 -8.03
N PHE A 144 13.10 7.69 -7.07
CA PHE A 144 12.49 7.97 -5.77
C PHE A 144 11.24 8.86 -5.87
N ALA A 145 11.29 9.94 -6.65
CA ALA A 145 10.13 10.82 -6.85
C ALA A 145 8.93 10.06 -7.44
N SER A 146 9.20 9.15 -8.38
CA SER A 146 8.16 8.32 -8.99
C SER A 146 7.63 7.26 -8.02
N ALA A 147 8.46 6.74 -7.12
CA ALA A 147 8.03 5.83 -6.06
C ALA A 147 7.11 6.53 -5.05
N LEU A 148 7.46 7.73 -4.60
CA LEU A 148 6.62 8.50 -3.67
C LEU A 148 5.26 8.91 -4.27
N ALA A 149 5.20 9.13 -5.58
CA ALA A 149 3.95 9.48 -6.27
C ALA A 149 3.11 8.26 -6.67
N TRP A 150 3.58 7.04 -6.40
CA TRP A 150 2.84 5.83 -6.76
C TRP A 150 1.83 5.47 -5.66
N PRO A 151 0.62 4.96 -5.96
CA PRO A 151 0.10 4.48 -7.26
C PRO A 151 -0.53 5.52 -8.20
N GLY A 152 -0.53 6.81 -7.86
CA GLY A 152 -1.06 7.88 -8.72
C GLY A 152 -0.77 9.26 -8.18
#